data_AF-A0A920BM94-F1
#
_entry.id   AF-A0A920BM94-F1
#
_cell.length_a   1.000
_cell.length_b   1.000
_cell.length_c   1.000
_cell.angle_alpha   90.00
_cell.angle_beta   90.00
_cell.angle_gamma   90.00
#
_symmetry.space_group_name_H-M   'P 1'
#
loop_
_entity.id
_entity.type
_entity.pdbx_description
1 polymer ?
#
loop_
_entity_poly.entity_id
_entity_poly.type
_entity_poly.pdbx_seq_one_letter_code
_entity_poly.pdbx_strand_id
1 'polypeptide(L)' 'MTTDMEVYRDEIFGPVLSVVRVQSFDDALDVIAENQYGNGVAVFTRDGGTARQFQKCAGWNGRN' A
#
# COMPACT_ATOMS: atom_id res chain seq x y z
N MET A 1 -9.75 -8.75 3.04
CA MET A 1 -10.67 -7.70 2.54
C MET A 1 -10.31 -7.42 1.10
N THR A 2 -11.20 -6.86 0.29
CA THR A 2 -10.92 -6.38 -1.07
C THR A 2 -10.89 -4.85 -1.09
N THR A 3 -10.22 -4.26 -2.07
CA THR A 3 -10.02 -2.80 -2.17
C THR A 3 -11.29 -2.04 -2.59
N ASP A 4 -12.35 -2.75 -2.98
CA ASP A 4 -13.65 -2.17 -3.35
C ASP A 4 -14.60 -1.90 -2.17
N MET A 5 -14.29 -2.41 -0.98
CA MET A 5 -15.16 -2.22 0.20
C MET A 5 -15.05 -0.79 0.75
N GLU A 6 -16.17 -0.17 1.13
CA GLU A 6 -16.20 1.19 1.71
C GLU A 6 -15.28 1.34 2.93
N VAL A 7 -15.25 0.33 3.80
CA VAL A 7 -14.35 0.24 4.98
C VAL A 7 -12.85 0.28 4.63
N TYR A 8 -12.49 0.00 3.39
CA TYR A 8 -11.12 0.09 2.89
C TYR A 8 -10.82 1.45 2.25
N ARG A 9 -11.80 2.04 1.56
CA ARG A 9 -11.63 3.31 0.82
C ARG A 9 -11.76 4.54 1.71
N ASP A 10 -12.64 4.46 2.71
CA ASP A 10 -12.94 5.57 3.59
C ASP A 10 -12.10 5.51 4.86
N GLU A 11 -11.57 6.66 5.27
CA GLU A 11 -10.79 6.77 6.50
C GLU A 11 -11.72 6.68 7.71
N ILE A 12 -11.72 5.51 8.35
CA ILE A 12 -12.46 5.28 9.58
C ILE A 12 -11.55 5.68 10.74
N PHE A 13 -11.73 6.90 11.24
CA PHE A 13 -11.01 7.49 12.40
C PHE A 13 -11.30 6.80 13.75
N GLY A 14 -11.73 5.53 13.73
CA GLY A 14 -11.94 4.67 14.89
C GLY A 14 -10.86 3.59 15.01
N PRO A 15 -10.88 2.74 16.05
CA PRO A 15 -9.89 1.67 16.25
C PRO A 15 -10.13 0.49 15.28
N VAL A 16 -9.93 0.72 13.97
CA VAL A 16 -10.18 -0.24 12.90
C VAL A 16 -8.88 -0.55 12.16
N LEU A 17 -8.57 -1.83 11.99
CA LEU A 17 -7.47 -2.32 11.17
C LEU A 17 -8.01 -3.12 10.00
N SER A 18 -7.76 -2.63 8.78
CA SER A 18 -8.13 -3.31 7.53
C SER A 18 -6.94 -4.11 6.99
N VAL A 19 -7.15 -5.40 6.70
CA VAL A 19 -6.12 -6.30 6.15
C VAL A 19 -6.50 -6.78 4.76
N VAL A 20 -5.65 -6.44 3.78
CA VAL A 20 -5.73 -6.89 2.39
C VAL A 20 -4.55 -7.82 2.11
N ARG A 21 -4.80 -8.90 1.36
CA ARG A 21 -3.77 -9.83 0.90
C ARG A 21 -3.59 -9.67 -0.59
N VAL A 22 -2.35 -9.62 -1.04
CA VAL A 22 -1.96 -9.51 -2.44
C VAL A 22 -1.01 -10.66 -2.79
N GLN A 23 -0.89 -11.00 -4.07
CA GLN A 23 -0.13 -12.17 -4.50
C GLN A 23 1.33 -11.84 -4.82
N SER A 24 1.62 -10.59 -5.17
CA SER A 24 2.96 -10.14 -5.55
C SER A 24 3.35 -8.79 -4.92
N PHE A 25 4.63 -8.45 -5.03
CA PHE A 25 5.14 -7.14 -4.63
C PHE A 25 4.61 -6.02 -5.53
N ASP A 26 4.47 -6.28 -6.83
CA ASP A 26 3.95 -5.29 -7.78
C ASP A 26 2.46 -5.01 -7.51
N ASP A 27 1.66 -6.05 -7.24
CA ASP A 27 0.25 -5.88 -6.82
C ASP A 27 0.16 -5.03 -5.53
N ALA A 28 1.09 -5.23 -4.60
CA ALA A 28 1.14 -4.44 -3.36
C ALA A 28 1.38 -2.96 -3.66
N LEU A 29 2.30 -2.66 -4.60
CA LEU A 29 2.59 -1.30 -5.02
C LEU A 29 1.38 -0.67 -5.72
N ASP A 30 0.66 -1.42 -6.55
CA ASP A 30 -0.55 -0.95 -7.23
C ASP A 30 -1.63 -0.56 -6.22
N VAL A 31 -1.88 -1.43 -5.25
CA VAL A 31 -2.83 -1.18 -4.16
C VAL A 31 -2.46 0.06 -3.33
N ILE A 32 -1.17 0.29 -3.07
CA ILE A 32 -0.70 1.49 -2.36
C ILE A 32 -0.88 2.74 -3.23
N ALA A 33 -0.54 2.67 -4.51
CA ALA A 33 -0.61 3.79 -5.45
C ALA A 33 -2.06 4.24 -5.74
N GLU A 34 -3.01 3.30 -5.72
CA GLU A 34 -4.44 3.58 -5.88
C GLU A 34 -5.08 4.21 -4.63
N ASN A 35 -4.38 4.21 -3.49
CA ASN A 35 -4.89 4.84 -2.28
C ASN A 35 -4.87 6.37 -2.40
N GLN A 36 -6.07 6.96 -2.44
CA GLN A 36 -6.30 8.39 -2.64
C GLN A 36 -5.62 9.32 -1.62
N TYR A 37 -5.36 8.85 -0.40
CA TYR A 37 -4.85 9.71 0.68
C TYR A 37 -3.33 9.77 0.72
N GLY A 38 -2.63 8.68 0.38
CA GLY A 38 -1.16 8.66 0.31
C GLY A 38 -0.42 9.12 1.58
N ASN A 39 -1.06 9.10 2.76
CA ASN A 39 -0.55 9.72 3.99
C ASN A 39 0.78 9.13 4.48
N GLY A 40 1.01 7.84 4.21
CA GLY A 40 2.23 7.16 4.61
C GLY A 40 2.14 5.66 4.38
N VAL A 41 3.28 5.03 4.16
CA VAL A 41 3.37 3.59 3.93
C VAL A 41 4.66 3.02 4.51
N ALA A 42 4.57 1.80 5.02
CA ALA A 42 5.70 1.09 5.61
C ALA A 42 5.80 -0.33 5.02
N VAL A 43 7.03 -0.82 4.85
CA VAL A 43 7.33 -2.20 4.46
C VAL A 43 8.12 -2.89 5.55
N PHE A 44 7.75 -4.12 5.86
CA PHE A 44 8.48 -4.99 6.78
C PHE A 44 9.04 -6.16 5.99
N THR A 45 10.35 -6.15 5.77
CA THR A 45 11.05 -7.20 5.03
C THR A 45 12.43 -7.43 5.61
N ARG A 46 12.96 -8.64 5.46
CA ARG A 46 14.35 -9.00 5.79
C ARG A 46 15.30 -8.78 4.61
N ASP A 47 14.77 -8.49 3.43
CA ASP A 47 15.55 -8.23 2.22
C ASP A 47 15.74 -6.72 1.99
N GLY A 48 17.00 -6.27 2.05
CA GLY A 48 17.37 -4.88 1.79
C GLY A 48 17.12 -4.45 0.34
N GLY A 49 17.16 -5.38 -0.63
CA GLY A 49 16.83 -5.11 -2.02
C GLY A 49 15.37 -4.67 -2.16
N THR A 50 14.47 -5.49 -1.63
CA THR A 50 13.03 -5.19 -1.55
C THR A 50 12.77 -3.87 -0.82
N ALA A 51 13.42 -3.63 0.33
CA ALA A 51 13.24 -2.38 1.06
C ALA A 51 13.64 -1.14 0.23
N ARG A 52 14.76 -1.22 -0.50
CA ARG A 52 15.24 -0.11 -1.34
C ARG A 52 14.37 0.10 -2.58
N GLN A 53 13.88 -0.99 -3.18
CA GLN A 53 12.94 -0.90 -4.30
C GLN A 53 11.62 -0.28 -3.85
N PHE A 54 11.09 -0.72 -2.70
CA PHE A 54 9.89 -0.17 -2.10
C PHE A 54 10.02 1.33 -1.84
N GLN A 55 11.11 1.80 -1.24
CA GLN A 55 11.34 3.23 -1.01
C GLN A 55 11.31 4.06 -2.31
N LYS A 56 11.85 3.53 -3.41
CA LYS A 56 11.87 4.23 -4.70
C LYS A 56 10.50 4.29 -5.35
N CYS A 57 9.73 3.21 -5.27
CA CYS A 57 8.46 3.07 -5.96
C CYS A 57 7.29 3.67 -5.16
N ALA A 58 7.28 3.51 -3.84
CA ALA A 58 6.20 3.99 -2.97
C ALA A 58 6.18 5.52 -2.81
N GLY A 59 7.31 6.20 -3.07
CA GLY A 59 7.42 7.66 -2.97
C GLY A 59 7.31 8.42 -4.30
N TRP A 60 7.11 7.73 -5.43
CA TRP A 60 7.14 8.34 -6.76
C TRP A 60 5.90 8.00 -7.57
N ASN A 61 4.96 8.95 -7.65
CA ASN A 61 3.78 8.95 -8.54
C ASN A 61 4.19 9.22 -10.00
N GLY A 62 5.11 8.42 -10.55
CA GLY A 62 5.68 8.64 -11.88
C GLY A 62 5.68 7.40 -12.78
N ARG A 63 4.69 6.52 -12.62
CA ARG A 63 4.40 5.51 -13.65
C ARG A 63 3.77 6.22 -14.86
N ASN A 64 4.61 6.58 -15.82
CA ASN A 64 4.23 6.64 -17.23
C ASN A 64 4.19 5.22 -17.78
#